data_AF-A0A536PAM0-F1
#
_entry.id   AF-A0A536PAM0-F1
#
_cell.length_a   1.000
_cell.length_b   1.000
_cell.length_c   1.000
_cell.angle_alpha   90.00
_cell.angle_beta   90.00
_cell.angle_gamma   90.00
#
_symmetry.space_group_name_H-M   'P 1'
#
loop_
_entity.id
_entity.type
_entity.pdbx_description
1 polymer ?
#
loop_
_entity_poly.entity_id
_entity_poly.type
_entity_poly.pdbx_seq_one_letter_code
_entity_poly.pdbx_strand_id
1 'polypeptide(L)'
;MRTILREWDGEQVAILAGDMNATPETIEIALIDQAGFGDLAESAGLTFPADNPSKRIDYVWGIGVTGSNAHTVDAPNASDHRGLVVNVRRQGNP
;
A
#
# COMPACT_ATOMS: atom_id res chain seq x y z
N MET A 1 1.60 12.02 5.84
CA MET A 1 1.73 11.91 4.37
C MET A 1 2.73 12.88 3.76
N ARG A 2 2.50 14.20 3.82
CA ARG A 2 3.35 15.21 3.13
C ARG A 2 4.85 15.12 3.43
N THR A 3 5.24 14.73 4.64
CA THR A 3 6.66 14.52 4.99
C THR A 3 7.27 13.37 4.20
N ILE A 4 6.58 12.23 4.11
CA ILE A 4 7.07 11.04 3.37
C ILE A 4 7.28 11.37 1.89
N LEU A 5 6.33 12.07 1.26
CA LEU A 5 6.44 12.48 -0.14
C LEU A 5 7.60 13.46 -0.37
N ARG A 6 8.00 14.25 0.63
CA ARG A 6 9.20 15.09 0.55
C ARG A 6 10.48 14.29 0.65
N GLU A 7 10.56 13.32 1.56
CA GLU A 7 11.75 12.46 1.71
C GLU A 7 12.02 11.60 0.47
N TRP A 8 10.96 11.25 -0.29
CA TRP A 8 11.10 10.55 -1.57
C TRP A 8 11.82 11.37 -2.65
N ASP A 9 11.73 12.70 -2.60
CA ASP A 9 12.44 13.65 -3.48
C ASP A 9 12.33 13.37 -5.00
N GLY A 10 11.23 12.78 -5.46
CA GLY A 10 11.00 12.58 -6.90
C GLY A 10 11.72 11.38 -7.53
N GLU A 11 12.25 10.45 -6.74
CA GLU A 11 12.93 9.25 -7.24
C GLU A 11 12.03 8.41 -8.17
N GLN A 12 12.54 7.98 -9.32
CA GLN A 12 11.71 7.32 -10.34
C GLN A 12 11.32 5.88 -10.00
N VAL A 13 11.91 5.29 -8.96
CA VAL A 13 11.61 3.94 -8.48
C VAL A 13 11.55 3.95 -6.97
N ALA A 14 10.35 3.79 -6.41
CA ALA A 14 10.16 3.76 -4.96
C ALA A 14 8.97 2.88 -4.57
N ILE A 15 9.01 2.39 -3.32
CA ILE A 15 7.92 1.71 -2.65
C ILE A 15 7.62 2.49 -1.37
N LEU A 16 6.35 2.81 -1.15
CA LEU A 16 5.85 3.32 0.12
C LEU A 16 4.88 2.30 0.71
N ALA A 17 5.23 1.70 1.84
CA ALA A 17 4.43 0.65 2.47
C ALA A 17 4.26 0.86 3.97
N GLY A 18 3.09 0.48 4.48
CA GLY A 18 2.79 0.50 5.92
C GLY A 18 1.32 0.79 6.23
N ASP A 19 1.03 0.88 7.52
CA ASP A 19 -0.24 1.37 8.04
C ASP A 19 -0.33 2.89 7.85
N MET A 20 -1.27 3.33 7.00
CA MET A 20 -1.55 4.74 6.76
C MET A 20 -2.63 5.28 7.70
N ASN A 21 -3.29 4.39 8.44
CA ASN A 21 -4.40 4.66 9.36
C ASN A 21 -5.53 5.49 8.71
N ALA A 22 -5.73 5.26 7.42
CA ALA A 22 -6.63 6.03 6.56
C ALA A 22 -7.27 5.09 5.53
N THR A 23 -8.57 5.25 5.27
CA THR A 23 -9.28 4.43 4.28
C THR A 23 -9.11 4.98 2.86
N PRO A 24 -9.41 4.20 1.79
CA PRO A 24 -9.19 4.64 0.41
C PRO A 24 -9.86 5.96 0.02
N GLU A 25 -10.95 6.35 0.69
CA GLU A 25 -11.73 7.56 0.41
C GLU A 25 -11.14 8.83 1.03
N THR A 26 -10.09 8.71 1.83
CA THR A 26 -9.48 9.84 2.55
C THR A 26 -8.59 10.69 1.64
N ILE A 27 -8.46 11.97 1.99
CA ILE A 27 -7.64 12.92 1.22
C ILE A 27 -6.15 12.54 1.25
N GLU A 28 -5.68 11.93 2.33
CA GLU A 28 -4.31 11.48 2.50
C GLU A 28 -3.93 10.42 1.47
N ILE A 29 -4.84 9.49 1.18
CA ILE A 29 -4.65 8.45 0.16
C ILE A 29 -4.67 9.06 -1.24
N ALA A 30 -5.61 9.98 -1.51
CA ALA A 30 -5.66 10.70 -2.78
C ALA A 30 -4.37 11.48 -3.07
N LEU A 31 -3.67 11.99 -2.06
CA LEU A 31 -2.39 12.68 -2.24
C LEU A 31 -1.25 11.76 -2.70
N ILE A 32 -1.28 10.47 -2.35
CA ILE A 32 -0.26 9.50 -2.79
C ILE A 32 -0.47 9.16 -4.28
N ASP A 33 -1.72 8.90 -4.66
CA ASP A 33 -2.11 8.65 -6.05
C ASP A 33 -1.74 9.85 -6.95
N GLN A 34 -2.08 11.08 -6.51
CA GLN A 34 -1.71 12.31 -7.21
C GLN A 34 -0.20 12.54 -7.32
N ALA A 35 0.61 11.95 -6.43
CA ALA A 35 2.07 11.98 -6.52
C ALA A 35 2.64 10.98 -7.55
N GLY A 36 1.78 10.18 -8.20
CA GLY A 36 2.15 9.24 -9.25
C GLY A 36 2.42 7.81 -8.76
N PHE A 37 2.12 7.52 -7.50
CA PHE A 37 2.24 6.16 -6.98
C PHE A 37 0.97 5.35 -7.31
N GLY A 38 1.16 4.15 -7.86
CA GLY A 38 0.11 3.17 -8.03
C GLY A 38 -0.07 2.29 -6.79
N ASP A 39 -1.32 1.94 -6.50
CA ASP A 39 -1.65 1.00 -5.42
C ASP A 39 -1.36 -0.44 -5.87
N LEU A 40 -0.25 -1.01 -5.40
CA LEU A 40 0.17 -2.37 -5.80
C LEU A 40 -0.66 -3.47 -5.11
N ALA A 41 -1.47 -3.09 -4.13
CA ALA A 41 -2.19 -3.99 -3.26
C ALA A 41 -3.71 -3.81 -3.29
N GLU A 42 -4.23 -3.07 -4.27
CA GLU A 42 -5.66 -2.74 -4.39
C GLU A 42 -6.57 -3.98 -4.29
N SER A 43 -6.14 -5.10 -4.88
CA SER A 43 -6.91 -6.36 -4.89
C SER A 43 -6.77 -7.23 -3.64
N ALA A 44 -5.94 -6.85 -2.65
CA ALA A 44 -5.63 -7.70 -1.50
C ALA A 44 -6.75 -7.79 -0.44
N GLY A 45 -7.74 -6.89 -0.50
CA GLY A 45 -8.87 -6.84 0.42
C GLY A 45 -8.61 -5.99 1.69
N LEU A 46 -9.42 -6.24 2.72
CA LEU A 46 -9.43 -5.51 3.99
C LEU A 46 -8.33 -6.03 4.93
N THR A 47 -7.74 -5.13 5.72
CA THR A 47 -6.55 -5.40 6.53
C THR A 47 -6.80 -5.29 8.03
N PHE A 48 -7.84 -4.59 8.47
CA PHE A 48 -8.12 -4.32 9.88
C PHE A 48 -9.61 -4.35 10.25
N PRO A 49 -9.99 -4.81 11.46
CA PRO A 49 -9.19 -5.64 12.36
C PRO A 49 -8.98 -7.05 11.79
N ALA A 50 -7.95 -7.78 12.23
CA ALA A 50 -7.54 -9.02 11.58
C ALA A 50 -8.58 -10.16 11.65
N ASP A 51 -9.31 -10.24 12.76
CA ASP A 51 -10.32 -11.26 13.05
C ASP A 51 -11.63 -11.04 12.28
N ASN A 52 -12.06 -9.79 12.11
CA ASN A 52 -13.25 -9.42 11.36
C ASN A 52 -12.99 -8.13 10.53
N PRO A 53 -12.28 -8.24 9.40
CA PRO A 53 -11.86 -7.07 8.64
C PRO A 53 -13.03 -6.23 8.15
N SER A 54 -12.95 -4.94 8.42
CA SER A 54 -13.95 -3.95 7.99
C SER A 54 -13.32 -2.76 7.27
N LYS A 55 -11.99 -2.61 7.34
CA LYS A 55 -11.24 -1.49 6.78
C LYS A 55 -9.98 -1.97 6.10
N ARG A 56 -9.57 -1.21 5.08
CA ARG A 56 -8.25 -1.30 4.48
C ARG A 56 -7.50 -0.03 4.86
N ILE A 57 -6.48 -0.19 5.69
CA ILE A 57 -5.65 0.92 6.19
C ILE A 57 -4.15 0.66 6.00
N ASP A 58 -3.79 -0.57 5.60
CA ASP A 58 -2.43 -0.95 5.25
C ASP A 58 -2.27 -0.99 3.73
N TYR A 59 -1.17 -0.42 3.23
CA TYR A 59 -0.96 -0.24 1.80
C TYR A 59 0.46 -0.60 1.36
N VAL A 60 0.59 -0.93 0.08
CA VAL A 60 1.87 -1.00 -0.65
C VAL A 60 1.71 -0.19 -1.93
N TRP A 61 2.28 1.02 -1.93
CA TRP A 61 2.31 1.93 -3.06
C TRP A 61 3.61 1.78 -3.84
N GLY A 62 3.58 1.98 -5.16
CA GLY A 62 4.76 1.87 -6.00
C GLY A 62 4.79 2.87 -7.15
N ILE A 63 5.98 3.39 -7.45
CA ILE A 63 6.30 4.15 -8.66
C ILE A 63 7.47 3.48 -9.37
N GLY A 64 7.44 3.38 -10.70
CA GLY A 64 8.45 2.66 -11.49
C GLY A 64 8.51 1.14 -11.24
N VAL A 65 7.45 0.57 -10.65
CA VAL A 65 7.31 -0.85 -10.31
C VAL A 65 5.92 -1.37 -10.65
N THR A 66 5.77 -2.67 -10.84
CA THR A 66 4.48 -3.36 -10.92
C THR A 66 4.32 -4.35 -9.76
N GLY A 67 3.07 -4.52 -9.32
CA GLY A 67 2.66 -5.49 -8.33
C GLY A 67 1.94 -6.69 -8.95
N SER A 68 2.03 -7.84 -8.30
CA SER A 68 1.27 -9.04 -8.64
C SER A 68 1.01 -9.88 -7.39
N ASN A 69 0.00 -10.75 -7.45
CA ASN A 69 -0.34 -11.67 -6.36
C ASN A 69 -0.57 -10.96 -5.01
N ALA A 70 -1.24 -9.80 -5.04
CA ALA A 70 -1.59 -9.06 -3.84
C ALA A 70 -2.62 -9.83 -3.00
N HIS A 71 -2.32 -10.06 -1.72
CA HIS A 71 -3.24 -10.75 -0.81
C HIS A 71 -2.94 -10.41 0.65
N THR A 72 -3.92 -10.64 1.50
CA THR A 72 -3.78 -10.57 2.96
C THR A 72 -3.53 -11.96 3.55
N VAL A 73 -2.80 -12.00 4.67
CA VAL A 73 -2.55 -13.22 5.44
C VAL A 73 -3.58 -13.36 6.56
N ASP A 74 -4.31 -14.47 6.58
CA ASP A 74 -5.29 -14.78 7.62
C ASP A 74 -4.60 -15.41 8.84
N ALA A 75 -4.14 -14.56 9.76
CA ALA A 75 -3.48 -14.95 11.00
C ALA A 75 -3.92 -14.05 12.18
N PRO A 76 -5.21 -14.06 12.56
CA PRO A 76 -5.80 -13.09 13.48
C PRO A 76 -5.24 -13.14 14.91
N ASN A 77 -4.53 -14.22 15.27
CA ASN A 77 -3.88 -14.35 16.58
C ASN A 77 -2.42 -13.82 16.58
N ALA A 78 -1.87 -13.44 15.42
CA ALA A 78 -0.50 -12.97 15.30
C ALA A 78 -0.39 -11.44 15.41
N SER A 79 -1.44 -10.72 15.01
CA SER A 79 -1.54 -9.27 15.00
C SER A 79 -3.02 -8.86 14.89
N ASP A 80 -3.35 -7.64 15.29
CA ASP A 80 -4.65 -7.01 15.03
C ASP A 80 -4.80 -6.49 13.58
N HIS A 81 -3.70 -6.50 12.80
CA HIS A 81 -3.70 -6.27 11.35
C HIS A 81 -3.40 -7.55 10.57
N ARG A 82 -4.03 -7.72 9.40
CA ARG A 82 -3.64 -8.76 8.44
C ARG A 82 -2.40 -8.31 7.67
N GLY A 83 -1.37 -9.15 7.67
CA GLY A 83 -0.17 -8.90 6.87
C GLY A 83 -0.50 -8.77 5.38
N LEU A 84 0.06 -7.76 4.72
CA LEU A 84 -0.16 -7.47 3.30
C LEU A 84 1.05 -7.92 2.47
N VAL A 85 0.81 -8.78 1.48
CA VAL A 85 1.87 -9.38 0.65
C VAL A 85 1.65 -9.02 -0.80
N VAL A 86 2.71 -8.55 -1.47
CA VAL A 86 2.72 -8.24 -2.90
C VAL A 86 4.05 -8.68 -3.51
N ASN A 87 4.01 -9.32 -4.69
CA ASN A 87 5.20 -9.56 -5.49
C ASN A 87 5.49 -8.32 -6.33
N VAL A 88 6.65 -7.69 -6.09
CA VAL A 88 7.03 -6.45 -6.77
C VAL A 88 8.11 -6.73 -7.82
N ARG A 89 7.92 -6.15 -9.02
CA ARG A 89 8.92 -6.15 -10.08
C ARG A 89 9.18 -4.72 -10.52
N ARG A 90 10.46 -4.37 -10.75
CA ARG A 90 10.79 -3.10 -11.39
C ARG A 90 10.22 -3.06 -12.82
N GLN A 91 9.57 -1.97 -13.18
CA GLN A 91 9.24 -1.72 -14.58
C GLN A 91 10.56 -1.54 -15.34
N GLY A 92 10.78 -2.36 -16.37
CA GLY A 92 11.91 -2.10 -17.28
C GLY A 92 11.70 -0.75 -17.94
N ASN A 93 12.80 -0.07 -18.32
CA ASN A 93 12.66 1.05 -19.26
C ASN A 93 11.94 0.54 -20.52
N PRO A 94 11.04 1.34 -21.13
CA PRO A 94 10.57 1.05 -22.47
C PRO A 94 11.73 0.87 -23.46
#